data_AF-A0A1H5YH57-F1
#
_entry.id   AF-A0A1H5YH57-F1
#
_cell.length_a   1.000
_cell.length_b   1.000
_cell.length_c   1.000
_cell.angle_alpha   90.00
_cell.angle_beta   90.00
_cell.angle_gamma   90.00
#
_symmetry.space_group_name_H-M   'P 1'
#
loop_
_entity.id
_entity.type
_entity.pdbx_description
1 polymer ?
#
loop_
_entity_poly.entity_id
_entity_poly.type
_entity_poly.pdbx_seq_one_letter_code
_entity_poly.pdbx_strand_id
1 'polypeptide(L)'
;MWIAIFGYGLAALALATSLGMIVLGRRWQAIESTAYGGDRRPIWFWTAAAVLLTVWALAAAEFSASDRNWAGWTLIVGVPLVWAVKAAALVFNPKGRRTVSGIDTDSAWRRIGLARLPIVIVLIALTALA
;
A
#
# COMPACT_ATOMS: atom_id res chain seq x y z
N MET A 1 -18.07 -9.30 4.98
CA MET A 1 -17.72 -8.10 5.77
C MET A 1 -16.22 -7.80 5.71
N TRP A 2 -15.36 -8.78 5.96
CA TRP A 2 -13.91 -8.61 5.99
C TRP A 2 -13.32 -8.21 4.62
N ILE A 3 -13.92 -8.66 3.52
CA ILE A 3 -13.53 -8.22 2.16
C ILE A 3 -13.70 -6.70 2.03
N ALA A 4 -14.84 -6.16 2.47
CA ALA A 4 -15.10 -4.72 2.46
C ALA A 4 -14.17 -3.95 3.40
N ILE A 5 -13.92 -4.45 4.62
CA ILE A 5 -12.98 -3.84 5.57
C ILE A 5 -11.58 -3.77 4.96
N PHE A 6 -11.11 -4.88 4.37
CA PHE A 6 -9.80 -4.93 3.72
C PHE A 6 -9.75 -3.97 2.53
N GLY A 7 -10.70 -4.07 1.60
CA GLY A 7 -10.71 -3.28 0.37
C GLY A 7 -10.84 -1.77 0.60
N TYR A 8 -11.82 -1.33 1.40
CA TYR A 8 -11.96 0.08 1.75
C TYR A 8 -10.84 0.56 2.67
N GLY A 9 -10.32 -0.30 3.54
CA GLY A 9 -9.13 -0.02 4.35
C GLY A 9 -7.91 0.27 3.47
N LEU A 10 -7.68 -0.54 2.42
CA LEU A 10 -6.61 -0.29 1.46
C LEU A 10 -6.81 1.02 0.69
N ALA A 11 -8.04 1.29 0.24
CA ALA A 11 -8.36 2.53 -0.44
C ALA A 11 -8.10 3.76 0.47
N ALA A 12 -8.52 3.68 1.74
CA ALA A 12 -8.29 4.73 2.72
C ALA A 12 -6.80 4.96 3.00
N LEU A 13 -6.01 3.88 3.17
CA LEU A 13 -4.55 3.98 3.34
C LEU A 13 -3.86 4.55 2.10
N ALA A 14 -4.27 4.12 0.90
CA ALA A 14 -3.76 4.65 -0.35
C ALA A 14 -4.07 6.14 -0.50
N LEU A 15 -5.29 6.57 -0.15
CA LEU A 15 -5.69 7.97 -0.15
C LEU A 15 -4.90 8.78 0.87
N ALA A 16 -4.86 8.34 2.13
CA ALA A 16 -4.18 9.04 3.22
C ALA A 16 -2.67 9.22 2.93
N THR A 17 -2.00 8.17 2.44
CA THR A 17 -0.58 8.28 2.07
C THR A 17 -0.36 9.16 0.85
N SER A 18 -1.27 9.15 -0.14
CA SER A 18 -1.18 10.02 -1.32
C SER A 18 -1.38 11.49 -0.95
N LEU A 19 -2.38 11.80 -0.13
CA LEU A 19 -2.62 13.15 0.39
C LEU A 19 -1.46 13.60 1.26
N GLY A 20 -0.94 12.72 2.11
CA GLY A 20 0.26 12.99 2.91
C GLY A 20 1.46 13.39 2.06
N MET A 21 1.74 12.66 0.97
CA MET A 21 2.80 13.01 0.01
C MET A 21 2.58 14.38 -0.64
N ILE A 22 1.33 14.71 -1.00
CA ILE A 22 0.97 15.99 -1.64
C ILE A 22 1.15 17.17 -0.67
N VAL A 23 0.63 17.03 0.55
CA VAL A 23 0.59 18.08 1.57
C VAL A 23 1.97 18.30 2.18
N LEU A 24 2.68 17.21 2.53
CA LEU A 24 3.97 17.29 3.24
C LEU A 24 5.17 17.49 2.30
N GLY A 25 5.04 17.14 1.00
CA GLY A 25 6.13 17.29 0.03
C GLY A 25 7.41 16.58 0.50
N ARG A 26 8.55 17.29 0.48
CA ARG A 26 9.85 16.83 0.97
C ARG A 26 9.82 16.31 2.41
N ARG A 27 8.93 16.83 3.28
CA ARG A 27 8.83 16.34 4.66
C ARG A 27 8.33 14.90 4.74
N TRP A 28 7.65 14.41 3.70
CA TRP A 28 7.29 12.99 3.58
C TRP A 28 8.53 12.07 3.55
N GLN A 29 9.66 12.56 3.01
CA GLN A 29 10.91 11.81 2.94
C GLN A 29 11.41 11.39 4.34
N ALA A 30 11.18 12.21 5.37
CA ALA A 30 11.56 11.85 6.74
C ALA A 30 10.74 10.65 7.26
N ILE A 31 9.47 10.55 6.88
CA ILE A 31 8.61 9.41 7.26
C ILE A 31 9.07 8.16 6.50
N GLU A 32 9.27 8.26 5.19
CA GLU A 32 9.79 7.18 4.35
C GLU A 32 11.16 6.67 4.82
N SER A 33 12.09 7.57 5.17
CA SER A 33 13.42 7.18 5.63
C SER A 33 13.39 6.47 6.98
N THR A 34 12.48 6.83 7.89
CA THR A 34 12.32 6.09 9.16
C THR A 34 11.75 4.69 8.95
N ALA A 35 10.90 4.49 7.95
CA ALA A 35 10.28 3.19 7.65
C ALA A 35 11.16 2.27 6.80
N TYR A 36 11.89 2.83 5.82
CA TYR A 36 12.63 2.07 4.81
C TYR A 36 14.16 2.30 4.81
N GLY A 37 14.65 3.35 5.46
CA GLY A 37 16.05 3.79 5.40
C GLY A 37 16.88 3.64 6.70
N GLY A 38 16.28 3.27 7.83
CA GLY A 38 16.99 3.07 9.10
C GLY A 38 17.47 1.63 9.35
N ASP A 39 18.51 1.48 10.18
CA ASP A 39 19.06 0.17 10.59
C ASP A 39 18.03 -0.71 11.32
N ARG A 40 17.02 -0.09 11.95
CA ARG A 40 15.94 -0.78 12.66
C ARG A 40 14.59 -0.14 12.35
N ARG A 41 13.64 -0.94 11.88
CA ARG A 41 12.27 -0.48 11.62
C ARG A 41 11.54 -0.18 12.94
N PRO A 42 10.77 0.91 13.01
CA PRO A 42 10.05 1.28 14.23
C PRO A 42 8.90 0.29 14.52
N ILE A 43 8.54 0.16 15.81
CA ILE A 43 7.51 -0.80 16.25
C ILE A 43 6.17 -0.55 15.56
N TRP A 44 5.77 0.72 15.39
CA TRP A 44 4.50 1.06 14.72
C TRP A 44 4.41 0.47 13.31
N PHE A 45 5.53 0.35 12.60
CA PHE A 45 5.58 -0.23 11.26
C PHE A 45 5.24 -1.72 11.31
N TRP A 46 5.82 -2.45 12.27
CA TRP A 46 5.53 -3.87 12.48
C TRP A 46 4.08 -4.08 12.92
N THR A 47 3.56 -3.24 13.81
CA THR A 47 2.16 -3.30 14.23
C THR A 47 1.22 -3.08 13.05
N ALA A 48 1.46 -2.05 12.22
CA ALA A 48 0.65 -1.78 11.03
C ALA A 48 0.71 -2.95 10.03
N ALA A 49 1.89 -3.53 9.82
CA ALA A 49 2.05 -4.70 8.95
C ALA A 49 1.30 -5.93 9.48
N ALA A 50 1.39 -6.21 10.78
CA ALA A 50 0.67 -7.32 11.41
C ALA A 50 -0.84 -7.13 11.28
N VAL A 51 -1.36 -5.95 11.58
CA VAL A 51 -2.79 -5.62 11.42
C VAL A 51 -3.23 -5.81 9.97
N LEU A 52 -2.47 -5.29 9.00
CA LEU A 52 -2.79 -5.44 7.59
C LEU A 52 -2.83 -6.92 7.16
N LEU A 53 -1.86 -7.73 7.59
CA LEU A 53 -1.83 -9.16 7.29
C LEU A 53 -2.98 -9.92 7.96
N THR A 54 -3.33 -9.58 9.19
CA THR A 54 -4.48 -10.19 9.89
C THR A 54 -5.79 -9.86 9.16
N VAL A 55 -6.01 -8.60 8.81
CA VAL A 55 -7.22 -8.17 8.09
C VAL A 55 -7.28 -8.84 6.71
N TRP A 56 -6.15 -8.92 6.00
CA TRP A 56 -6.07 -9.65 4.74
C TRP A 56 -6.39 -11.14 4.92
N ALA A 57 -5.84 -11.81 5.93
CA ALA A 57 -6.08 -13.24 6.17
C ALA A 57 -7.56 -13.52 6.48
N LEU A 58 -8.21 -12.65 7.26
CA LEU A 58 -9.64 -12.74 7.52
C LEU A 58 -10.47 -12.53 6.25
N ALA A 59 -10.10 -11.55 5.42
CA ALA A 59 -10.74 -11.31 4.13
C ALA A 59 -10.53 -12.49 3.15
N ALA A 60 -9.35 -13.11 3.16
CA ALA A 60 -9.06 -14.29 2.35
C ALA A 60 -9.84 -15.52 2.81
N ALA A 61 -9.98 -15.72 4.12
CA ALA A 61 -10.81 -16.77 4.68
C ALA A 61 -12.29 -16.58 4.28
N GLU A 62 -12.81 -15.36 4.41
CA GLU A 62 -14.16 -15.00 3.95
C GLU A 62 -14.34 -15.25 2.45
N PHE A 63 -13.40 -14.78 1.62
CA PHE A 63 -13.43 -14.96 0.16
C PHE A 63 -13.36 -16.44 -0.26
N SER A 64 -12.65 -17.28 0.50
CA SER A 64 -12.57 -18.71 0.20
C SER A 64 -13.91 -19.43 0.40
N ALA A 65 -14.77 -18.89 1.27
CA ALA A 65 -16.09 -19.40 1.59
C ALA A 65 -17.24 -18.72 0.82
N SER A 66 -16.97 -17.65 0.07
CA SER A 66 -17.97 -16.91 -0.72
C SER A 66 -17.99 -17.33 -2.19
N ASP A 67 -18.99 -16.84 -2.93
CA ASP A 67 -18.99 -16.93 -4.39
C ASP A 67 -17.86 -16.08 -4.97
N ARG A 68 -16.99 -16.71 -5.75
CA ARG A 68 -15.74 -16.09 -6.22
C ARG A 68 -15.99 -15.40 -7.55
N ASN A 69 -15.75 -14.09 -7.59
CA ASN A 69 -15.77 -13.30 -8.82
C ASN A 69 -14.36 -12.78 -9.15
N TRP A 70 -14.22 -12.21 -10.35
CA TRP A 70 -12.93 -11.68 -10.82
C TRP A 70 -12.42 -10.51 -9.97
N ALA A 71 -13.33 -9.69 -9.43
CA ALA A 71 -12.99 -8.52 -8.64
C ALA A 71 -12.38 -8.93 -7.29
N GLY A 72 -12.99 -9.89 -6.60
CA GLY A 72 -12.49 -10.51 -5.38
C GLY A 72 -11.17 -11.23 -5.60
N TRP A 73 -11.00 -11.98 -6.69
CA TRP A 73 -9.69 -12.55 -7.06
C TRP A 73 -8.62 -11.48 -7.23
N THR A 74 -8.95 -10.40 -7.92
CA THR A 74 -8.02 -9.27 -8.14
C THR A 74 -7.67 -8.58 -6.83
N LEU A 75 -8.65 -8.35 -5.96
CA LEU A 75 -8.47 -7.65 -4.69
C LEU A 75 -7.71 -8.49 -3.66
N ILE A 76 -8.08 -9.76 -3.49
CA ILE A 76 -7.58 -10.63 -2.42
C ILE A 76 -6.27 -11.31 -2.81
N VAL A 77 -6.04 -11.58 -4.10
CA VAL A 77 -4.83 -12.27 -4.58
C VAL A 77 -3.99 -11.36 -5.45
N GLY A 78 -4.59 -10.72 -6.46
CA GLY A 78 -3.86 -9.89 -7.42
C GLY A 78 -3.10 -8.73 -6.77
N VAL A 79 -3.79 -7.91 -5.97
CA VAL A 79 -3.19 -6.75 -5.29
C VAL A 79 -2.06 -7.16 -4.34
N PRO A 80 -2.24 -8.14 -3.41
CA PRO A 80 -1.15 -8.62 -2.57
C PRO A 80 0.03 -9.19 -3.35
N LEU A 81 -0.22 -9.89 -4.46
CA LEU A 81 0.86 -10.44 -5.29
C LEU A 81 1.67 -9.33 -5.98
N VAL A 82 1.02 -8.32 -6.55
CA VAL A 82 1.70 -7.15 -7.12
C VAL A 82 2.53 -6.43 -6.07
N TRP A 83 2.02 -6.30 -4.84
CA TRP A 83 2.78 -5.73 -3.73
C TRP A 83 3.97 -6.56 -3.29
N ALA A 84 3.83 -7.89 -3.21
CA ALA A 84 4.93 -8.79 -2.90
C ALA A 84 6.05 -8.67 -3.95
N VAL A 85 5.69 -8.65 -5.24
CA VAL A 85 6.65 -8.44 -6.34
C VAL A 85 7.34 -7.08 -6.22
N LYS A 86 6.58 -6.01 -5.98
CA LYS A 86 7.15 -4.66 -5.79
C LYS A 86 8.09 -4.61 -4.58
N ALA A 87 7.71 -5.23 -3.46
CA ALA A 87 8.51 -5.28 -2.25
C ALA A 87 9.81 -6.08 -2.46
N ALA A 88 9.72 -7.24 -3.12
CA ALA A 88 10.88 -8.02 -3.51
C ALA A 88 11.82 -7.22 -4.42
N ALA A 89 11.27 -6.54 -5.43
CA ALA A 89 12.05 -5.67 -6.30
C ALA A 89 12.77 -4.57 -5.52
N LEU A 90 12.15 -4.00 -4.46
CA LEU A 90 12.81 -3.03 -3.60
C LEU A 90 13.91 -3.66 -2.73
N VAL A 91 13.64 -4.79 -2.08
CA VAL A 91 14.59 -5.46 -1.16
C VAL A 91 15.83 -5.95 -1.89
N PHE A 92 15.65 -6.58 -3.05
CA PHE A 92 16.73 -7.20 -3.82
C PHE A 92 17.41 -6.24 -4.82
N ASN A 93 16.92 -5.01 -5.00
CA ASN A 93 17.53 -4.01 -5.88
C ASN A 93 18.16 -2.83 -5.09
N PRO A 94 19.45 -2.91 -4.71
CA PRO A 94 20.13 -1.82 -4.00
C PRO A 94 20.20 -0.52 -4.79
N LYS A 95 20.26 -0.56 -6.13
CA LYS A 95 20.20 0.65 -6.97
C LYS A 95 18.82 1.30 -6.88
N GLY A 96 17.75 0.52 -6.99
CA GLY A 96 16.37 0.99 -6.85
C GLY A 96 16.10 1.62 -5.48
N ARG A 97 16.62 1.04 -4.40
CA ARG A 97 16.52 1.64 -3.06
C ARG A 97 17.14 3.03 -2.98
N ARG A 98 18.35 3.20 -3.56
CA ARG A 98 19.02 4.50 -3.59
C ARG A 98 18.26 5.56 -4.38
N THR A 99 17.63 5.15 -5.49
CA THR A 99 16.78 6.06 -6.29
C THR A 99 15.58 6.55 -5.49
N VAL A 100 14.90 5.65 -4.77
CA VAL A 100 13.74 6.03 -3.94
C VAL A 100 14.15 6.86 -2.72
N SER A 101 15.26 6.49 -2.05
CA SER A 101 15.77 7.26 -0.91
C SER A 101 16.35 8.62 -1.30
N GLY A 102 16.65 8.84 -2.59
CA GLY A 102 17.13 10.09 -3.15
C GLY A 102 16.02 11.06 -3.58
N ILE A 103 14.74 10.71 -3.40
CA ILE A 103 13.62 11.61 -3.73
C ILE A 103 13.52 12.70 -2.67
N ASP A 104 14.08 13.88 -2.95
CA ASP A 104 14.19 14.97 -1.99
C ASP A 104 13.51 16.27 -2.45
N THR A 105 12.71 16.25 -3.52
CA THR A 105 12.01 17.45 -4.02
C THR A 105 10.52 17.42 -3.71
N ASP A 106 9.96 18.58 -3.40
CA ASP A 106 8.50 18.74 -3.17
C ASP A 106 7.69 18.34 -4.40
N SER A 107 8.16 18.73 -5.58
CA SER A 107 7.51 18.43 -6.85
C SER A 107 7.48 16.94 -7.15
N ALA A 108 8.53 16.19 -6.81
CA ALA A 108 8.56 14.74 -6.96
C ALA A 108 7.53 14.06 -6.04
N TRP A 109 7.53 14.39 -4.75
CA TRP A 109 6.58 13.80 -3.78
C TRP A 109 5.12 14.12 -4.14
N ARG A 110 4.82 15.35 -4.54
CA ARG A 110 3.49 15.73 -5.03
C ARG A 110 3.08 14.94 -6.28
N ARG A 111 4.00 14.80 -7.24
CA ARG A 111 3.74 14.03 -8.47
C ARG A 111 3.47 12.56 -8.17
N ILE A 112 4.22 11.96 -7.24
CA ILE A 112 4.02 10.58 -6.80
C ILE A 112 2.65 10.42 -6.12
N GLY A 113 2.31 11.33 -5.20
CA GLY A 113 1.01 11.32 -4.53
C GLY A 113 -0.16 11.40 -5.52
N LEU A 114 -0.09 12.34 -6.48
CA LEU A 114 -1.10 12.49 -7.53
C LEU A 114 -1.22 11.25 -8.43
N ALA A 115 -0.09 10.67 -8.84
CA ALA A 115 -0.06 9.48 -9.68
C ALA A 115 -0.65 8.23 -8.99
N ARG A 116 -0.74 8.23 -7.65
CA ARG A 116 -1.33 7.12 -6.87
C ARG A 116 -2.83 7.28 -6.63
N LEU A 117 -3.41 8.47 -6.81
CA LEU A 117 -4.85 8.69 -6.60
C LEU A 117 -5.76 7.78 -7.44
N PRO A 118 -5.46 7.47 -8.72
CA PRO A 118 -6.28 6.53 -9.50
C PRO A 118 -6.39 5.14 -8.86
N ILE A 119 -5.37 4.69 -8.11
CA ILE A 119 -5.40 3.41 -7.40
C ILE A 119 -6.52 3.38 -6.35
N VAL A 120 -6.82 4.52 -5.70
CA VAL A 120 -7.91 4.62 -4.72
C VAL A 120 -9.25 4.28 -5.37
N ILE A 121 -9.49 4.86 -6.56
CA ILE A 121 -10.74 4.64 -7.31
C ILE A 121 -10.85 3.17 -7.73
N VAL A 122 -9.75 2.60 -8.23
CA VAL A 122 -9.69 1.18 -8.61
C VAL A 122 -9.97 0.27 -7.42
N LEU A 123 -9.38 0.54 -6.25
CA LEU A 123 -9.62 -0.25 -5.04
C LEU A 123 -11.07 -0.14 -4.57
N ILE A 124 -11.67 1.04 -4.59
CA ILE A 124 -13.09 1.24 -4.26
C ILE A 124 -13.97 0.44 -5.22
N ALA A 125 -13.70 0.51 -6.52
CA ALA A 125 -14.47 -0.21 -7.54
C ALA A 125 -14.33 -1.74 -7.37
N LEU A 126 -13.12 -2.24 -7.18
CA LEU A 126 -12.88 -3.66 -6.90
C LEU A 126 -13.60 -4.12 -5.64
N THR A 127 -13.58 -3.32 -4.58
CA THR A 127 -14.25 -3.65 -3.32
C THR A 127 -15.77 -3.67 -3.47
N ALA A 128 -16.34 -2.74 -4.22
CA ALA A 128 -17.79 -2.70 -4.47
C ALA A 128 -18.29 -3.84 -5.37
N LEU A 129 -17.39 -4.43 -6.17
CA LEU A 129 -17.69 -5.52 -7.10
C LEU A 129 -17.27 -6.91 -6.58
N ALA A 130 -16.54 -6.97 -5.46
CA ALA A 130 -16.04 -8.19 -4.84
C ALA A 130 -17.07 -8.78 -3.87
#